data_AF-A0A7M1Q3D9-F1
#
_entry.id   AF-A0A7M1Q3D9-F1
#
_cell.length_a   1.000
_cell.length_b   1.000
_cell.length_c   1.000
_cell.angle_alpha   90.00
_cell.angle_beta   90.00
_cell.angle_gamma   90.00
#
_symmetry.space_group_name_H-M   'P 1'
#
loop_
_entity.id
_entity.type
_entity.pdbx_description
1 polymer ?
#
loop_
_entity_poly.entity_id
_entity_poly.type
_entity_poly.pdbx_seq_one_letter_code
_entity_poly.pdbx_strand_id
1 'polypeptide(L)'
;MTKGSVVNKESTEIDNLIERTKNTFDGFNRLKKVERIAKGDRHIVTYTYNGDGLRTQKTSSSLSKLNIKKTTNYYYDRQHVILETDENGNKSTSYVRGINYISRKNSTNITYFLYNGHGDVVQTVSKDGQVINQYNYDIFGNLTLTIET
;
A
#
# COMPACT_ATOMS: atom_id res chain seq x y z
N MET A 1 31.45 37.98 -31.64
CA MET A 1 30.69 37.75 -30.40
C MET A 1 29.87 36.48 -30.59
N THR A 2 30.21 35.40 -29.90
CA THR A 2 29.40 34.16 -29.97
C THR A 2 29.10 33.75 -28.55
N LYS A 3 27.96 34.20 -28.02
CA LYS A 3 27.47 33.73 -26.72
C LYS A 3 26.90 32.34 -26.94
N GLY A 4 27.64 31.31 -26.53
CA GLY A 4 27.11 29.96 -26.40
C GLY A 4 26.11 29.93 -25.25
N SER A 5 24.82 29.76 -25.56
CA SER A 5 23.84 29.36 -24.55
C SER A 5 24.04 27.89 -24.27
N VAL A 6 24.62 27.57 -23.11
CA VAL A 6 24.50 26.24 -22.53
C VAL A 6 23.09 26.15 -21.96
N VAL A 7 22.18 25.51 -22.70
CA VAL A 7 20.90 25.09 -22.13
C VAL A 7 21.21 23.91 -21.21
N ASN A 8 21.33 24.19 -19.91
CA ASN A 8 21.21 23.15 -18.90
C ASN A 8 19.78 22.61 -18.98
N LYS A 9 19.58 21.57 -19.79
CA LYS A 9 18.37 20.77 -19.76
C LYS A 9 18.47 19.96 -18.48
N GLU A 10 17.97 20.50 -17.37
CA GLU A 10 17.73 19.69 -16.18
C GLU A 10 16.88 18.51 -16.63
N SER A 11 17.44 17.30 -16.58
CA SER A 11 16.70 16.11 -16.93
C SER A 11 15.62 15.94 -15.87
N THR A 12 14.38 16.24 -16.23
CA THR A 12 13.18 15.89 -15.44
C THR A 12 13.00 14.38 -15.32
N GLU A 13 13.75 13.61 -16.11
CA GLU A 13 13.81 12.16 -16.06
C GLU A 13 14.76 11.70 -14.95
N ILE A 14 14.28 10.77 -14.15
CA ILE A 14 15.06 10.10 -13.12
C ILE A 14 15.81 8.95 -13.80
N ASP A 15 17.11 8.87 -13.56
CA ASP A 15 17.92 7.76 -14.07
C ASP A 15 17.39 6.41 -13.54
N ASN A 16 17.21 5.46 -14.46
CA ASN A 16 16.74 4.11 -14.17
C ASN A 16 17.66 3.33 -13.22
N LEU A 17 18.93 3.73 -13.12
CA LEU A 17 19.93 3.12 -12.25
C LEU A 17 19.89 3.62 -10.80
N ILE A 18 19.16 4.71 -10.53
CA ILE A 18 19.02 5.21 -9.17
C ILE A 18 17.97 4.38 -8.42
N GLU A 19 18.42 3.72 -7.35
CA GLU A 19 17.55 3.14 -6.35
C GLU A 19 17.75 3.82 -5.00
N ARG A 20 16.67 4.39 -4.45
CA ARG A 20 16.70 5.08 -3.16
C ARG A 20 15.37 4.97 -2.47
N THR A 21 15.39 4.70 -1.16
CA THR A 21 14.21 4.84 -0.30
C THR A 21 14.53 5.83 0.82
N LYS A 22 13.70 6.87 0.97
CA LYS A 22 13.79 7.85 2.06
C LYS A 22 12.53 7.76 2.90
N ASN A 23 12.72 7.56 4.21
CA ASN A 23 11.66 7.54 5.20
C ASN A 23 11.68 8.83 6.00
N THR A 24 10.50 9.33 6.35
CA THR A 24 10.33 10.49 7.24
C THR A 24 9.31 10.14 8.30
N PHE A 25 9.63 10.46 9.55
CA PHE A 25 8.83 10.13 10.72
C PHE A 25 8.24 11.41 11.32
N ASP A 26 7.11 11.28 12.03
CA ASP A 26 6.55 12.37 12.83
C ASP A 26 7.17 12.44 14.24
N GLY A 27 6.72 13.39 15.08
CA GLY A 27 7.23 13.56 16.44
C GLY A 27 6.96 12.40 17.40
N PHE A 28 6.11 11.44 17.01
CA PHE A 28 5.83 10.21 17.74
C PHE A 28 6.57 9.00 17.14
N ASN A 29 7.56 9.24 16.28
CA ASN A 29 8.32 8.21 15.58
C ASN A 29 7.45 7.29 14.68
N ARG A 30 6.32 7.79 14.17
CA ARG A 30 5.46 7.06 13.23
C ARG A 30 5.85 7.42 11.80
N LEU A 31 5.88 6.45 10.90
CA LEU A 31 6.24 6.66 9.49
C LEU A 31 5.24 7.60 8.81
N LYS A 32 5.64 8.82 8.50
CA LYS A 32 4.79 9.87 7.91
C LYS A 32 4.86 9.91 6.38
N LYS A 33 6.04 9.65 5.81
CA LYS A 33 6.27 9.68 4.36
C LYS A 33 7.32 8.65 3.96
N VAL A 34 7.07 7.98 2.84
CA VAL A 34 8.06 7.20 2.08
C VAL A 34 8.21 7.85 0.71
N GLU A 35 9.45 8.08 0.30
CA GLU A 35 9.80 8.43 -1.07
C GLU A 35 10.72 7.35 -1.61
N ARG A 36 10.24 6.58 -2.58
CA ARG A 36 11.00 5.53 -3.26
C ARG A 36 11.26 5.97 -4.70
N ILE A 37 12.52 5.95 -5.08
CA ILE A 37 12.95 6.06 -6.47
C ILE A 37 13.49 4.70 -6.87
N ALA A 38 12.95 4.14 -7.95
CA ALA A 38 13.45 2.90 -8.56
C ALA A 38 12.98 2.84 -10.02
N LYS A 39 13.83 2.31 -10.91
CA LYS A 39 13.48 2.11 -12.34
C LYS A 39 12.91 3.38 -13.01
N GLY A 40 13.48 4.54 -12.68
CA GLY A 40 13.06 5.84 -13.24
C GLY A 40 11.74 6.40 -12.72
N ASP A 41 11.04 5.69 -11.82
CA ASP A 41 9.80 6.18 -11.21
C ASP A 41 10.04 6.64 -9.76
N ARG A 42 9.42 7.77 -9.41
CA ARG A 42 9.37 8.28 -8.04
C ARG A 42 7.99 8.01 -7.48
N HIS A 43 7.91 7.07 -6.53
CA HIS A 43 6.73 6.81 -5.73
C HIS A 43 6.79 7.61 -4.42
N ILE A 44 5.71 8.32 -4.11
CA ILE A 44 5.53 8.99 -2.84
C ILE A 44 4.32 8.38 -2.15
N VAL A 45 4.49 8.01 -0.89
CA VAL A 45 3.39 7.57 -0.01
C VAL A 45 3.41 8.40 1.26
N THR A 46 2.28 8.96 1.65
CA THR A 46 2.09 9.71 2.90
C THR A 46 1.04 9.05 3.77
N TYR A 47 1.19 9.21 5.08
CA TYR A 47 0.31 8.62 6.07
C TYR A 47 -0.15 9.66 7.10
N THR A 48 -1.42 9.57 7.48
CA THR A 48 -2.03 10.34 8.57
C THR A 48 -2.44 9.39 9.68
N TYR A 49 -2.31 9.83 10.93
CA TYR A 49 -2.61 9.03 12.11
C TYR A 49 -3.53 9.80 13.07
N ASN A 50 -4.37 9.09 13.81
CA ASN A 50 -5.18 9.67 14.89
C ASN A 50 -4.38 9.77 16.22
N GLY A 51 -5.07 10.21 17.28
CA GLY A 51 -4.51 10.30 18.64
C GLY A 51 -4.10 8.95 19.23
N ASP A 52 -4.78 7.87 18.86
CA ASP A 52 -4.47 6.50 19.31
C ASP A 52 -3.31 5.84 18.55
N GLY A 53 -2.70 6.56 17.59
CA GLY A 53 -1.62 6.03 16.78
C GLY A 53 -2.07 5.14 15.61
N LEU A 54 -3.38 5.03 15.35
CA LEU A 54 -3.92 4.29 14.21
C LEU A 54 -3.81 5.13 12.93
N ARG A 55 -3.47 4.47 11.82
CA ARG A 55 -3.29 5.11 10.51
C ARG A 55 -4.64 5.36 9.85
N THR A 56 -5.12 6.59 9.85
CA THR A 56 -6.43 6.93 9.31
C THR A 56 -6.45 7.20 7.81
N GLN A 57 -5.30 7.51 7.20
CA GLN A 57 -5.21 7.77 5.77
C GLN A 57 -3.87 7.34 5.18
N LYS A 58 -3.91 6.87 3.93
CA LYS A 58 -2.76 6.66 3.05
C LYS A 58 -3.02 7.38 1.74
N THR A 59 -2.07 8.18 1.28
CA THR A 59 -2.10 8.76 -0.07
C THR A 59 -0.85 8.32 -0.83
N SER A 60 -1.02 7.75 -2.01
CA SER A 60 0.08 7.35 -2.89
C SER A 60 0.01 8.08 -4.22
N SER A 61 1.16 8.49 -4.75
CA SER A 61 1.31 9.01 -6.11
C SER A 61 2.60 8.47 -6.72
N SER A 62 2.69 8.42 -8.05
CA SER A 62 3.97 8.20 -8.72
C SER A 62 4.12 9.06 -9.95
N LEU A 63 5.38 9.30 -10.35
CA LEU A 63 5.70 10.14 -11.50
C LEU A 63 5.19 9.51 -12.80
N SER A 64 5.31 8.19 -12.95
CA SER A 64 4.77 7.47 -14.13
C SER A 64 3.25 7.58 -14.28
N LYS A 65 2.54 7.92 -13.19
CA LYS A 65 1.09 8.20 -13.17
C LYS A 65 0.77 9.69 -13.09
N LEU A 66 1.65 10.55 -13.63
CA LEU A 66 1.48 12.01 -13.66
C LEU A 66 1.25 12.62 -12.26
N ASN A 67 1.78 11.97 -11.23
CA ASN A 67 1.57 12.34 -9.82
C ASN A 67 0.09 12.41 -9.39
N ILE A 68 -0.81 11.71 -10.10
CA ILE A 68 -2.19 11.57 -9.66
C ILE A 68 -2.21 10.85 -8.31
N LYS A 69 -2.89 11.46 -7.34
CA LYS A 69 -2.98 10.95 -5.97
C LYS A 69 -4.09 9.92 -5.89
N LYS A 70 -3.79 8.80 -5.24
CA LYS A 70 -4.77 7.83 -4.79
C LYS A 70 -4.79 7.84 -3.26
N THR A 71 -5.91 8.26 -2.69
CA THR A 71 -6.13 8.31 -1.25
C THR A 71 -7.01 7.14 -0.82
N THR A 72 -6.66 6.54 0.32
CA THR A 72 -7.45 5.53 1.01
C THR A 72 -7.59 5.96 2.46
N ASN A 73 -8.82 6.12 2.92
CA ASN A 73 -9.14 6.36 4.31
C ASN A 73 -9.46 5.04 5.01
N TYR A 74 -9.10 4.91 6.28
CA TYR A 74 -9.27 3.70 7.08
C TYR A 74 -10.16 3.96 8.28
N TYR A 75 -11.20 3.13 8.43
CA TYR A 75 -12.11 3.15 9.57
C TYR A 75 -11.94 1.88 10.38
N TYR A 76 -11.95 2.04 11.70
CA TYR A 76 -11.52 1.02 12.63
C TYR A 76 -12.65 0.56 13.55
N ASP A 77 -12.62 -0.72 13.91
CA ASP A 77 -13.14 -1.21 15.17
C ASP A 77 -11.96 -1.67 16.03
N ARG A 78 -11.73 -0.95 17.13
CA ARG A 78 -10.51 -1.03 17.94
C ARG A 78 -9.27 -0.86 17.07
N GLN A 79 -8.43 -1.90 16.94
CA GLN A 79 -7.18 -1.87 16.19
C GLN A 79 -7.31 -2.45 14.77
N HIS A 80 -8.51 -2.87 14.35
CA HIS A 80 -8.74 -3.53 13.06
C HIS A 80 -9.47 -2.61 12.09
N VAL A 81 -9.00 -2.55 10.85
CA VAL A 81 -9.67 -1.83 9.76
C VAL A 81 -10.91 -2.63 9.37
N ILE A 82 -12.08 -2.00 9.41
CA ILE A 82 -13.35 -2.62 9.01
C ILE A 82 -13.90 -2.04 7.70
N LEU A 83 -13.43 -0.85 7.32
CA LEU A 83 -13.85 -0.17 6.10
C LEU A 83 -12.72 0.71 5.54
N GLU A 84 -12.59 0.67 4.23
CA GLU A 84 -11.78 1.58 3.43
C GLU A 84 -12.68 2.42 2.53
N THR A 85 -12.37 3.71 2.42
CA THR A 85 -13.03 4.62 1.47
C THR A 85 -12.01 5.37 0.62
N ASP A 86 -12.46 5.91 -0.52
CA ASP A 86 -11.71 6.90 -1.27
C ASP A 86 -11.70 8.27 -0.56
N GLU A 87 -11.07 9.28 -1.18
CA GLU A 87 -11.02 10.65 -0.63
C GLU A 87 -12.39 11.31 -0.46
N ASN A 88 -13.39 10.89 -1.25
CA ASN A 88 -14.75 11.43 -1.22
C ASN A 88 -15.66 10.68 -0.24
N GLY A 89 -15.14 9.67 0.46
CA GLY A 89 -15.91 8.84 1.39
C GLY A 89 -16.68 7.71 0.72
N ASN A 90 -16.49 7.46 -0.59
CA ASN A 90 -17.11 6.32 -1.25
C ASN A 90 -16.47 5.02 -0.77
N LYS A 91 -17.29 4.04 -0.41
CA LYS A 91 -16.83 2.74 0.09
C LYS A 91 -16.04 2.00 -0.99
N SER A 92 -14.82 1.59 -0.67
CA SER A 92 -13.96 0.80 -1.56
C SER A 92 -13.93 -0.67 -1.14
N THR A 93 -13.62 -0.93 0.13
CA THR A 93 -13.49 -2.29 0.68
C THR A 93 -14.02 -2.34 2.10
N SER A 94 -14.80 -3.36 2.44
CA SER A 94 -15.25 -3.65 3.81
C SER A 94 -14.75 -5.00 4.29
N TYR A 95 -14.55 -5.16 5.59
CA TYR A 95 -14.02 -6.38 6.18
C TYR A 95 -14.98 -6.96 7.21
N VAL A 96 -15.18 -8.28 7.14
CA VAL A 96 -15.81 -9.05 8.21
C VAL A 96 -14.69 -9.66 9.04
N ARG A 97 -14.80 -9.60 10.38
CA ARG A 97 -13.82 -10.21 11.26
C ARG A 97 -14.46 -10.99 12.40
N GLY A 98 -13.72 -11.97 12.90
CA GLY A 98 -13.90 -12.58 14.21
C GLY A 98 -12.69 -12.22 15.08
N ILE A 99 -11.93 -13.25 15.46
CA ILE A 99 -10.60 -13.07 16.07
C ILE A 99 -9.64 -12.48 15.02
N ASN A 100 -9.64 -13.04 13.80
CA ASN A 100 -8.92 -12.55 12.62
C ASN A 100 -9.91 -12.07 11.54
N TYR A 101 -9.41 -11.48 10.45
CA TYR A 101 -10.25 -11.18 9.29
C TYR A 101 -10.84 -12.48 8.71
N ILE A 102 -12.14 -12.49 8.45
CA ILE A 102 -12.83 -13.64 7.85
C ILE A 102 -12.90 -13.42 6.34
N SER A 103 -13.29 -12.22 5.93
CA SER A 103 -13.40 -11.87 4.53
C SER A 103 -13.22 -10.38 4.29
N ARG A 104 -12.86 -10.04 3.04
CA ARG A 104 -12.96 -8.70 2.49
C ARG A 104 -13.98 -8.70 1.36
N LYS A 105 -14.71 -7.60 1.23
CA LYS A 105 -15.68 -7.37 0.16
C LYS A 105 -15.42 -6.02 -0.46
N ASN A 106 -15.27 -5.98 -1.79
CA ASN A 106 -15.34 -4.74 -2.57
C ASN A 106 -16.64 -4.74 -3.39
N SER A 107 -16.76 -3.83 -4.36
CA SER A 107 -17.99 -3.68 -5.16
C SER A 107 -18.39 -4.94 -5.94
N THR A 108 -17.43 -5.77 -6.35
CA THR A 108 -17.67 -6.91 -7.24
C THR A 108 -17.35 -8.27 -6.61
N ASN A 109 -16.41 -8.31 -5.68
CA ASN A 109 -15.81 -9.55 -5.18
C ASN A 109 -15.88 -9.65 -3.66
N ILE A 110 -16.09 -10.88 -3.20
CA ILE A 110 -15.85 -11.30 -1.82
C ILE A 110 -14.68 -12.28 -1.85
N THR A 111 -13.72 -12.05 -0.96
CA THR A 111 -12.54 -12.88 -0.79
C THR A 111 -12.45 -13.30 0.68
N TYR A 112 -12.25 -14.59 0.93
CA TYR A 112 -12.08 -15.14 2.27
C TYR A 112 -10.60 -15.40 2.55
N PHE A 113 -10.20 -15.25 3.81
CA PHE A 113 -8.83 -15.47 4.26
C PHE A 113 -8.70 -16.83 4.94
N LEU A 114 -7.69 -17.61 4.56
CA LEU A 114 -7.33 -18.87 5.21
C LEU A 114 -5.96 -18.73 5.86
N TYR A 115 -5.82 -19.29 7.05
CA TYR A 115 -4.70 -19.03 7.94
C TYR A 115 -3.90 -20.29 8.28
N ASN A 116 -2.61 -20.15 8.52
CA ASN A 116 -1.81 -21.17 9.19
C ASN A 116 -2.06 -21.16 10.72
N GLY A 117 -1.46 -22.08 11.45
CA GLY A 117 -1.59 -22.17 12.92
C GLY A 117 -1.01 -20.97 13.68
N HIS A 118 -0.19 -20.13 13.04
CA HIS A 118 0.38 -18.91 13.62
C HIS A 118 -0.50 -17.67 13.38
N GLY A 119 -1.51 -17.77 12.50
CA GLY A 119 -2.40 -16.68 12.15
C GLY A 119 -1.99 -15.87 10.91
N ASP A 120 -1.02 -16.36 10.13
CA ASP A 120 -0.65 -15.76 8.84
C ASP A 120 -1.59 -16.24 7.73
N VAL A 121 -1.95 -15.34 6.82
CA VAL A 121 -2.79 -15.69 5.66
C VAL A 121 -1.98 -16.53 4.67
N VAL A 122 -2.33 -17.81 4.51
CA VAL A 122 -1.67 -18.69 3.54
C VAL A 122 -2.44 -18.81 2.23
N GLN A 123 -3.74 -18.54 2.24
CA GLN A 123 -4.53 -18.51 1.01
C GLN A 123 -5.62 -17.46 1.09
N THR A 124 -6.01 -16.97 -0.09
CA THR A 124 -7.27 -16.25 -0.24
C THR A 124 -8.15 -16.95 -1.26
N VAL A 125 -9.43 -17.14 -0.94
CA VAL A 125 -10.37 -17.87 -1.79
C VAL A 125 -11.55 -17.00 -2.20
N SER A 126 -12.08 -17.22 -3.40
CA SER A 126 -13.27 -16.56 -3.90
C SER A 126 -14.53 -17.07 -3.18
N LYS A 127 -15.67 -16.40 -3.42
CA LYS A 127 -16.98 -16.87 -2.96
C LYS A 127 -17.38 -18.26 -3.47
N ASP A 128 -16.79 -18.69 -4.58
CA ASP A 128 -17.06 -19.98 -5.22
C ASP A 128 -16.02 -21.05 -4.79
N GLY A 129 -15.19 -20.74 -3.78
CA GLY A 129 -14.18 -21.65 -3.24
C GLY A 129 -12.90 -21.77 -4.08
N GLN A 130 -12.73 -20.94 -5.11
CA GLN A 130 -11.53 -20.96 -5.95
C GLN A 130 -10.37 -20.24 -5.26
N VAL A 131 -9.19 -20.84 -5.26
CA VAL A 131 -7.98 -20.21 -4.73
C VAL A 131 -7.58 -19.05 -5.65
N ILE A 132 -7.50 -17.84 -5.10
CA ILE A 132 -7.07 -16.62 -5.81
C ILE A 132 -5.57 -16.42 -5.60
N ASN A 133 -5.13 -16.48 -4.34
CA ASN A 133 -3.74 -16.29 -3.95
C ASN A 133 -3.29 -17.39 -2.98
N GLN A 134 -2.00 -17.73 -3.04
CA GLN A 134 -1.34 -18.65 -2.12
C GLN A 134 0.03 -18.12 -1.68
N TYR A 135 0.32 -18.29 -0.39
CA TYR A 135 1.52 -17.79 0.26
C TYR A 135 2.12 -18.85 1.18
N ASN A 136 3.46 -18.96 1.17
CA ASN A 136 4.21 -19.71 2.18
C ASN A 136 5.18 -18.77 2.88
N TYR A 137 5.43 -19.07 4.16
CA TYR A 137 6.29 -18.26 5.02
C TYR A 137 7.38 -19.13 5.64
N ASP A 138 8.55 -18.54 5.87
CA ASP A 138 9.54 -19.10 6.78
C ASP A 138 9.16 -18.85 8.25
N ILE A 139 9.98 -19.35 9.18
CA ILE A 139 9.76 -19.21 10.63
C ILE A 139 9.87 -17.76 11.13
N PHE A 140 10.36 -16.83 10.32
CA PHE A 140 10.47 -15.41 10.65
C PHE A 140 9.36 -14.57 9.99
N GLY A 141 8.42 -15.22 9.29
CA GLY A 141 7.32 -14.55 8.60
C GLY A 141 7.70 -13.97 7.24
N ASN A 142 8.86 -14.32 6.68
CA ASN A 142 9.23 -13.89 5.33
C ASN A 142 8.56 -14.78 4.29
N LEU A 143 8.08 -14.18 3.20
CA LEU A 143 7.50 -14.90 2.07
C LEU A 143 8.55 -15.79 1.37
N THR A 144 8.25 -17.08 1.23
CA THR A 144 9.04 -18.06 0.46
C THR A 144 8.34 -18.50 -0.82
N LEU A 145 7.02 -18.32 -0.90
CA LEU A 145 6.21 -18.53 -2.09
C LEU A 145 5.15 -17.43 -2.20
N THR A 146 4.90 -16.96 -3.41
CA THR A 146 3.78 -16.08 -3.72
C THR A 146 3.21 -16.47 -5.08
N ILE A 147 1.95 -16.89 -5.08
CA ILE A 147 1.16 -17.14 -6.29
C ILE A 147 -0.04 -16.21 -6.21
N GLU A 148 -0.18 -15.30 -7.18
CA GLU A 148 -1.30 -14.38 -7.31
C GLU A 148 -1.89 -14.51 -8.72
N THR A 149 -3.22 -14.61 -8.81
CA THR A 149 -3.97 -14.80 -10.07
C THR A 149 -4.72 -13.53 -10.47
#